data_AF-A0A1E7EWI4-F1
#
_entry.id   AF-A0A1E7EWI4-F1
#
_cell.length_a   1.000
_cell.length_b   1.000
_cell.length_c   1.000
_cell.angle_alpha   90.00
_cell.angle_beta   90.00
_cell.angle_gamma   90.00
#
_symmetry.space_group_name_H-M   'P 1'
#
loop_
_entity.id
_entity.type
_entity.pdbx_description
1 polymer ?
#
loop_
_entity_poly.entity_id
_entity_poly.type
_entity_poly.pdbx_seq_one_letter_code
_entity_poly.pdbx_strand_id
1 'polypeptide(L)'
;MSFITSKIALGIDDRTRHWSYHTSTPRKAAEKAVSIHQDDVGGGTVQTVCQIHNGRGRNDLKLDDASFELVNNFSTKLSKEDFYKLQAGDGDLAIQYNEEVEAFVAQKIGCDKVLCVQSQVRNSTMDGSDGVQGYAGGGPHTDSSSVSADVFALNVLKANCLDDGTGCKYKRYCYLNLWRNISGEHPIRDNHLALLDERTVVKPDDYLPRDIVGDGYEITQYHLSARHARQHKWYYFPHMIGDEAILFKQMDSDWTKSGRVCFHMSVSDPTVTSNDETAVPPRESVEIRMLCYWKDATVDSMPTSENVHRDMIQSPRQHAIRLKGSSSNSSLALQSASLSQLFFAMFCKLPLVGGLFGRILDSFGYSTKERGKVEGPKMYSGNASDYVDRFFQTLETYPSWHGSSKSWAKVQMNRHKTLNGGIQGITKTLVEDQLGYQETKNFSQQAKAEIVAVLLESDNFMEVCKKHLEPLLD
;
A
#
# COMPACT_ATOMS: atom_id res chain seq x y z
N MET A 1 -13.17 5.27 35.09
CA MET A 1 -12.55 4.85 33.81
C MET A 1 -11.18 5.48 33.76
N SER A 2 -10.12 4.70 33.58
CA SER A 2 -8.76 5.23 33.43
C SER A 2 -8.57 5.80 32.01
N PHE A 3 -7.82 6.89 31.90
CA PHE A 3 -7.38 7.48 30.65
C PHE A 3 -5.95 7.97 30.81
N ILE A 4 -5.21 8.04 29.70
CA ILE A 4 -3.95 8.77 29.62
C ILE A 4 -4.20 10.13 28.96
N THR A 5 -3.35 11.11 29.28
CA THR A 5 -3.41 12.43 28.67
C THR A 5 -2.23 12.59 27.74
N SER A 6 -2.49 12.82 26.45
CA SER A 6 -1.43 12.98 25.45
C SER A 6 -1.62 14.26 24.63
N LYS A 7 -0.51 14.84 24.18
CA LYS A 7 -0.51 15.96 23.23
C LYS A 7 -0.49 15.37 21.82
N ILE A 8 -1.52 15.69 21.06
CA ILE A 8 -1.73 15.16 19.71
C ILE A 8 -1.66 16.32 18.72
N ALA A 9 -0.91 16.12 17.63
CA ALA A 9 -0.89 17.05 16.51
C ALA A 9 -2.15 16.87 15.66
N LEU A 10 -3.15 17.74 15.83
CA LEU A 10 -4.35 17.75 15.00
C LEU A 10 -4.20 18.70 13.83
N GLY A 11 -4.74 18.34 12.67
CA GLY A 11 -4.65 19.12 11.45
C GLY A 11 -5.48 20.40 11.52
N ILE A 12 -5.00 21.46 10.87
CA ILE A 12 -5.74 22.69 10.62
C ILE A 12 -6.23 22.63 9.17
N ASP A 13 -7.53 22.90 8.97
CA ASP A 13 -8.08 23.13 7.64
C ASP A 13 -7.76 24.56 7.22
N ASP A 14 -6.71 24.72 6.44
CA ASP A 14 -6.37 25.96 5.75
C ASP A 14 -6.94 25.99 4.32
N ARG A 15 -7.85 25.07 4.00
CA ARG A 15 -8.45 24.83 2.68
C ARG A 15 -7.42 24.50 1.60
N THR A 16 -6.21 24.13 2.00
CA THR A 16 -5.20 23.62 1.09
C THR A 16 -5.03 22.13 1.29
N ARG A 17 -4.92 21.41 0.18
CA ARG A 17 -4.65 19.98 0.18
C ARG A 17 -3.14 19.81 0.21
N HIS A 18 -2.61 19.44 1.36
CA HIS A 18 -1.18 19.27 1.56
C HIS A 18 -0.69 17.90 1.10
N TRP A 19 0.61 17.82 0.91
CA TRP A 19 1.36 16.65 0.49
C TRP A 19 2.42 16.26 1.52
N SER A 20 2.63 14.97 1.64
CA SER A 20 3.67 14.33 2.44
C SER A 20 4.49 13.43 1.53
N TYR A 21 5.77 13.77 1.36
CA TYR A 21 6.70 13.04 0.52
C TYR A 21 7.50 12.05 1.37
N HIS A 22 7.43 10.77 0.99
CA HIS A 22 8.18 9.68 1.60
C HIS A 22 9.07 9.04 0.54
N THR A 23 10.06 9.81 0.06
CA THR A 23 11.04 9.34 -0.94
C THR A 23 12.30 8.84 -0.23
N SER A 24 12.86 7.72 -0.69
CA SER A 24 14.12 7.15 -0.19
C SER A 24 15.33 8.02 -0.51
N THR A 25 15.21 8.85 -1.55
CA THR A 25 16.23 9.84 -1.93
C THR A 25 15.73 11.24 -1.65
N PRO A 26 16.55 12.10 -1.00
CA PRO A 26 16.21 13.51 -0.86
C PRO A 26 16.00 14.16 -2.23
N ARG A 27 14.92 14.93 -2.39
CA ARG A 27 14.63 15.67 -3.62
C ARG A 27 15.82 16.56 -4.02
N LYS A 28 16.16 16.56 -5.30
CA LYS A 28 17.19 17.43 -5.86
C LYS A 28 16.77 18.90 -5.72
N ALA A 29 17.73 19.83 -5.70
CA ALA A 29 17.45 21.26 -5.60
C ALA A 29 16.47 21.76 -6.68
N ALA A 30 16.53 21.21 -7.89
CA ALA A 30 15.60 21.53 -8.98
C ALA A 30 14.15 21.07 -8.69
N GLU A 31 13.97 19.98 -7.94
CA GLU A 31 12.65 19.47 -7.54
C GLU A 31 12.10 20.30 -6.36
N LYS A 32 12.95 20.70 -5.41
CA LYS A 32 12.59 21.62 -4.31
C LYS A 32 12.30 23.05 -4.77
N ALA A 33 12.84 23.46 -5.93
CA ALA A 33 12.61 24.78 -6.52
C ALA A 33 11.19 24.96 -7.10
N VAL A 34 10.38 23.90 -7.17
CA VAL A 34 8.95 24.01 -7.46
C VAL A 34 8.23 24.41 -6.16
N SER A 35 7.45 25.50 -6.14
CA SER A 35 6.86 26.05 -4.90
C SER A 35 5.99 25.08 -4.10
N ILE A 36 5.37 24.10 -4.77
CA ILE A 36 4.61 22.98 -4.17
C ILE A 36 5.50 21.92 -3.51
N HIS A 37 6.82 22.09 -3.53
CA HIS A 37 7.82 21.12 -3.07
C HIS A 37 8.84 21.78 -2.14
N GLN A 38 8.51 22.96 -1.58
CA GLN A 38 9.42 23.64 -0.65
C GLN A 38 9.65 22.79 0.61
N ASP A 39 8.61 22.12 1.10
CA ASP A 39 8.69 21.18 2.22
C ASP A 39 8.27 19.77 1.79
N ASP A 40 8.96 18.75 2.33
CA ASP A 40 8.63 17.33 2.15
C ASP A 40 7.38 16.97 2.96
N VAL A 41 7.06 17.74 4.01
CA VAL A 41 5.89 17.54 4.86
C VAL A 41 5.17 18.88 4.99
N GLY A 42 3.96 18.98 4.44
CA GLY A 42 3.10 20.16 4.55
C GLY A 42 1.98 20.00 5.57
N GLY A 43 1.32 21.11 5.89
CA GLY A 43 0.08 21.13 6.68
C GLY A 43 0.22 21.77 8.04
N GLY A 44 -0.59 22.81 8.28
CA GLY A 44 -0.74 23.37 9.61
C GLY A 44 -1.26 22.31 10.59
N THR A 45 -0.65 22.21 11.76
CA THR A 45 -1.16 21.41 12.88
C THR A 45 -1.21 22.26 14.15
N VAL A 46 -2.06 21.85 15.09
CA VAL A 46 -2.11 22.41 16.44
C VAL A 46 -2.00 21.29 17.48
N GLN A 47 -1.11 21.48 18.44
CA GLN A 47 -0.94 20.56 19.55
C GLN A 47 -2.13 20.65 20.50
N THR A 48 -2.91 19.58 20.58
CA THR A 48 -4.13 19.51 21.38
C THR A 48 -3.99 18.43 22.45
N VAL A 49 -4.23 18.81 23.70
CA VAL A 49 -4.27 17.85 24.81
C VAL A 49 -5.57 17.06 24.72
N CYS A 50 -5.49 15.75 24.53
CA CYS A 50 -6.66 14.88 24.52
C CYS A 50 -6.54 13.78 25.57
N GLN A 51 -7.70 13.31 26.02
CA GLN A 51 -7.82 12.12 26.86
C GLN A 51 -7.98 10.90 25.97
N ILE A 52 -7.19 9.87 26.23
CA ILE A 52 -7.23 8.59 25.52
C ILE A 52 -7.65 7.55 26.54
N HIS A 53 -8.88 7.06 26.41
CA HIS A 53 -9.53 6.22 27.40
C HIS A 53 -9.11 4.76 27.25
N ASN A 54 -8.98 4.05 28.37
CA ASN A 54 -8.82 2.60 28.34
C ASN A 54 -10.10 1.94 27.79
N GLY A 55 -9.96 1.25 26.67
CA GLY A 55 -11.04 0.55 25.96
C GLY A 55 -11.37 -0.84 26.51
N ARG A 56 -10.55 -1.41 27.41
CA ARG A 56 -10.79 -2.75 27.96
C ARG A 56 -12.11 -2.83 28.72
N GLY A 57 -12.81 -3.95 28.57
CA GLY A 57 -14.09 -4.23 29.22
C GLY A 57 -15.29 -3.48 28.62
N ARG A 58 -15.08 -2.67 27.59
CA ARG A 58 -16.17 -2.00 26.86
C ARG A 58 -16.80 -2.94 25.85
N ASN A 59 -18.13 -2.97 25.81
CA ASN A 59 -18.91 -3.77 24.86
C ASN A 59 -19.48 -2.95 23.69
N ASP A 60 -19.39 -1.62 23.77
CA ASP A 60 -19.91 -0.67 22.77
C ASP A 60 -18.89 -0.26 21.70
N LEU A 61 -17.63 -0.69 21.84
CA LEU A 61 -16.56 -0.48 20.87
C LEU A 61 -16.56 -1.65 19.88
N LYS A 62 -17.44 -1.55 18.88
CA LYS A 62 -17.66 -2.58 17.86
C LYS A 62 -17.29 -2.08 16.48
N LEU A 63 -16.83 -3.00 15.64
CA LEU A 63 -16.24 -2.70 14.34
C LEU A 63 -17.20 -1.92 13.41
N ASP A 64 -18.48 -2.29 13.38
CA ASP A 64 -19.51 -1.64 12.55
C ASP A 64 -20.06 -0.33 13.14
N ASP A 65 -19.81 -0.06 14.43
CA ASP A 65 -20.31 1.11 15.14
C ASP A 65 -19.22 2.16 15.37
N ALA A 66 -18.16 1.78 16.08
CA ALA A 66 -17.05 2.63 16.51
C ALA A 66 -15.88 2.68 15.51
N SER A 67 -15.93 1.87 14.44
CA SER A 67 -14.88 1.62 13.42
C SER A 67 -13.70 0.74 13.85
N PHE A 68 -13.70 0.26 15.10
CA PHE A 68 -12.70 -0.68 15.62
C PHE A 68 -13.25 -1.60 16.70
N GLU A 69 -12.57 -2.72 16.94
CA GLU A 69 -12.88 -3.69 17.98
C GLU A 69 -11.61 -4.40 18.48
N LEU A 70 -11.46 -4.56 19.79
CA LEU A 70 -10.49 -5.50 20.37
C LEU A 70 -11.06 -6.91 20.24
N VAL A 71 -10.33 -7.77 19.55
CA VAL A 71 -10.65 -9.18 19.39
C VAL A 71 -9.65 -10.04 20.17
N ASN A 72 -10.17 -11.11 20.75
CA ASN A 72 -9.38 -12.11 21.48
C ASN A 72 -9.32 -13.40 20.66
N ASN A 73 -8.49 -14.33 21.09
CA ASN A 73 -8.34 -15.67 20.51
C ASN A 73 -7.84 -15.64 19.05
N PHE A 74 -7.04 -14.63 18.70
CA PHE A 74 -6.28 -14.65 17.45
C PHE A 74 -4.86 -15.14 17.73
N SER A 75 -4.71 -16.47 17.81
CA SER A 75 -3.41 -17.12 17.96
C SER A 75 -2.78 -17.36 16.59
N THR A 76 -1.45 -17.22 16.51
CA THR A 76 -0.65 -17.52 15.31
C THR A 76 0.39 -18.59 15.62
N LYS A 77 0.81 -19.34 14.60
CA LYS A 77 1.94 -20.27 14.73
C LYS A 77 3.30 -19.57 14.64
N LEU A 78 3.35 -18.32 14.18
CA LEU A 78 4.60 -17.58 14.01
C LEU A 78 5.18 -17.15 15.36
N SER A 79 6.50 -17.35 15.52
CA SER A 79 7.25 -16.73 16.60
C SER A 79 7.49 -15.24 16.34
N LYS A 80 7.97 -14.53 17.36
CA LYS A 80 8.42 -13.13 17.22
C LYS A 80 9.46 -13.00 16.11
N GLU A 81 10.44 -13.89 16.08
CA GLU A 81 11.54 -13.90 15.11
C GLU A 81 11.03 -14.14 13.68
N ASP A 82 9.97 -14.94 13.52
CA ASP A 82 9.37 -15.21 12.21
C ASP A 82 8.68 -13.96 11.63
N PHE A 83 8.10 -13.08 12.47
CA PHE A 83 7.58 -11.80 11.99
C PHE A 83 8.68 -10.91 11.41
N TYR A 84 9.87 -10.88 12.01
CA TYR A 84 10.99 -10.12 11.48
C TYR A 84 11.52 -10.71 10.16
N LYS A 85 11.58 -12.04 10.02
CA LYS A 85 11.94 -12.70 8.75
C LYS A 85 10.89 -12.43 7.66
N LEU A 86 9.61 -12.48 8.01
CA LEU A 86 8.50 -12.12 7.14
C LEU A 86 8.67 -10.68 6.62
N GLN A 87 8.98 -9.74 7.51
CA GLN A 87 9.27 -8.34 7.15
C GLN A 87 10.47 -8.22 6.20
N ALA A 88 11.53 -8.99 6.46
CA ALA A 88 12.73 -9.06 5.62
C ALA A 88 12.49 -9.71 4.24
N GLY A 89 11.30 -10.27 4.01
CA GLY A 89 10.86 -10.77 2.70
C GLY A 89 10.71 -12.28 2.59
N ASP A 90 10.66 -13.01 3.71
CA ASP A 90 10.31 -14.44 3.70
C ASP A 90 8.85 -14.63 3.23
N GLY A 91 8.71 -15.20 2.03
CA GLY A 91 7.42 -15.38 1.38
C GLY A 91 6.58 -16.51 1.98
N ASP A 92 7.20 -17.56 2.51
CA ASP A 92 6.48 -18.72 3.05
C ASP A 92 5.82 -18.35 4.38
N LEU A 93 6.56 -17.62 5.23
CA LEU A 93 6.01 -17.06 6.47
C LEU A 93 4.90 -16.03 6.19
N ALA A 94 5.05 -15.22 5.14
CA ALA A 94 4.00 -14.29 4.72
C ALA A 94 2.72 -15.00 4.29
N ILE A 95 2.83 -16.08 3.49
CA ILE A 95 1.67 -16.89 3.07
C ILE A 95 1.00 -17.51 4.29
N GLN A 96 1.77 -18.15 5.17
CA GLN A 96 1.24 -18.79 6.38
C GLN A 96 0.48 -17.80 7.27
N TYR A 97 1.06 -16.63 7.53
CA TYR A 97 0.39 -15.62 8.37
C TYR A 97 -0.85 -15.03 7.70
N ASN A 98 -0.80 -14.79 6.38
CA ASN A 98 -1.95 -14.31 5.63
C ASN A 98 -3.11 -15.32 5.70
N GLU A 99 -2.85 -16.62 5.54
CA GLU A 99 -3.90 -17.66 5.65
C GLU A 99 -4.55 -17.69 7.04
N GLU A 100 -3.76 -17.54 8.11
CA GLU A 100 -4.26 -17.46 9.49
C GLU A 100 -5.15 -16.22 9.70
N VAL A 101 -4.72 -15.06 9.19
CA VAL A 101 -5.47 -13.80 9.26
C VAL A 101 -6.76 -13.88 8.44
N GLU A 102 -6.69 -14.37 7.20
CA GLU A 102 -7.84 -14.49 6.30
C GLU A 102 -8.93 -15.38 6.90
N ALA A 103 -8.55 -16.55 7.44
CA ALA A 103 -9.48 -17.47 8.08
C ALA A 103 -10.15 -16.83 9.30
N PHE A 104 -9.37 -16.20 10.19
CA PHE A 104 -9.88 -15.55 11.39
C PHE A 104 -10.84 -14.39 11.05
N VAL A 105 -10.45 -13.51 10.13
CA VAL A 105 -11.24 -12.34 9.75
C VAL A 105 -12.51 -12.77 9.04
N ALA A 106 -12.44 -13.72 8.10
CA ALA A 106 -13.63 -14.25 7.41
C ALA A 106 -14.65 -14.80 8.42
N GLN A 107 -14.20 -15.57 9.41
CA GLN A 107 -15.07 -16.08 10.47
C GLN A 107 -15.65 -14.96 11.34
N LYS A 108 -14.84 -13.96 11.71
CA LYS A 108 -15.22 -12.89 12.63
C LYS A 108 -16.25 -11.92 12.03
N ILE A 109 -16.10 -11.53 10.77
CA ILE A 109 -16.95 -10.50 10.14
C ILE A 109 -17.92 -11.08 9.11
N GLY A 110 -17.83 -12.37 8.81
CA GLY A 110 -18.74 -13.08 7.91
C GLY A 110 -18.66 -12.62 6.46
N CYS A 111 -17.46 -12.29 5.97
CA CYS A 111 -17.23 -11.96 4.55
C CYS A 111 -16.98 -13.22 3.71
N ASP A 112 -17.24 -13.11 2.41
CA ASP A 112 -17.04 -14.20 1.44
C ASP A 112 -15.58 -14.34 1.01
N LYS A 113 -14.82 -13.25 1.09
CA LYS A 113 -13.42 -13.23 0.70
C LYS A 113 -12.64 -12.22 1.54
N VAL A 114 -11.46 -12.62 1.98
CA VAL A 114 -10.43 -11.75 2.52
C VAL A 114 -9.21 -11.84 1.61
N LEU A 115 -8.54 -10.72 1.36
CA LEU A 115 -7.29 -10.64 0.62
C LEU A 115 -6.31 -9.78 1.41
N CYS A 116 -5.31 -10.40 2.00
CA CYS A 116 -4.21 -9.68 2.66
C CYS A 116 -3.32 -9.01 1.60
N VAL A 117 -3.03 -7.72 1.79
CA VAL A 117 -2.32 -6.91 0.78
C VAL A 117 -0.92 -6.48 1.23
N GLN A 118 -0.75 -6.17 2.51
CA GLN A 118 0.51 -5.67 3.05
C GLN A 118 0.59 -5.92 4.55
N SER A 119 1.76 -6.34 5.02
CA SER A 119 2.12 -6.31 6.43
C SER A 119 3.24 -5.28 6.68
N GLN A 120 3.29 -4.74 7.90
CA GLN A 120 4.35 -3.89 8.39
C GLN A 120 4.65 -4.22 9.86
N VAL A 121 5.86 -4.68 10.13
CA VAL A 121 6.41 -4.82 11.49
C VAL A 121 6.93 -3.47 11.96
N ARG A 122 6.59 -3.10 13.19
CA ARG A 122 7.04 -1.87 13.83
C ARG A 122 7.74 -2.14 15.16
N ASN A 123 8.94 -1.60 15.27
CA ASN A 123 9.79 -1.57 16.46
C ASN A 123 10.72 -0.35 16.37
N SER A 124 10.67 0.55 17.35
CA SER A 124 11.45 1.79 17.33
C SER A 124 12.97 1.59 17.43
N THR A 125 13.44 0.48 18.01
CA THR A 125 14.89 0.22 18.13
C THR A 125 15.49 -0.44 16.89
N MET A 126 14.64 -0.93 15.98
CA MET A 126 15.02 -1.60 14.73
C MET A 126 14.59 -0.79 13.49
N ASP A 127 14.30 0.50 13.65
CA ASP A 127 13.81 1.35 12.56
C ASP A 127 14.81 1.38 11.39
N GLY A 128 14.32 1.11 10.18
CA GLY A 128 15.11 1.00 8.95
C GLY A 128 15.81 -0.34 8.75
N SER A 129 15.81 -1.26 9.73
CA SER A 129 16.42 -2.58 9.59
C SER A 129 15.51 -3.52 8.83
N ASP A 130 15.94 -4.05 7.69
CA ASP A 130 15.22 -5.06 6.89
C ASP A 130 13.73 -4.71 6.62
N GLY A 131 13.44 -3.42 6.47
CA GLY A 131 12.08 -2.91 6.23
C GLY A 131 11.21 -2.76 7.49
N VAL A 132 11.72 -3.07 8.68
CA VAL A 132 11.10 -2.69 9.95
C VAL A 132 11.02 -1.17 10.04
N GLN A 133 9.90 -0.66 10.54
CA GLN A 133 9.69 0.78 10.72
C GLN A 133 9.55 1.15 12.19
N GLY A 134 9.89 2.40 12.50
CA GLY A 134 9.52 3.04 13.75
C GLY A 134 7.99 3.15 13.90
N TYR A 135 7.55 3.67 15.04
CA TYR A 135 6.13 3.92 15.25
C TYR A 135 5.64 5.06 14.36
N ALA A 136 4.40 4.96 13.86
CA ALA A 136 3.80 6.01 13.05
C ALA A 136 3.59 7.28 13.89
N GLY A 137 4.56 8.19 13.83
CA GLY A 137 4.48 9.56 14.32
C GLY A 137 3.85 10.47 13.27
N GLY A 138 3.24 11.59 13.70
CA GLY A 138 2.63 12.57 12.76
C GLY A 138 1.19 12.94 13.07
N GLY A 139 0.58 12.32 14.07
CA GLY A 139 -0.80 12.59 14.49
C GLY A 139 -1.84 11.65 13.86
N PRO A 140 -3.13 11.91 14.11
CA PRO A 140 -4.24 11.08 13.65
C PRO A 140 -4.35 11.05 12.13
N HIS A 141 -4.35 9.84 11.58
CA HIS A 141 -4.55 9.62 10.16
C HIS A 141 -5.37 8.36 9.89
N THR A 142 -5.77 8.20 8.64
CA THR A 142 -6.25 6.95 8.03
C THR A 142 -5.25 6.55 6.96
N ASP A 143 -5.09 5.26 6.70
CA ASP A 143 -4.20 4.76 5.64
C ASP A 143 -4.69 5.13 4.24
N SER A 144 -5.97 5.45 4.11
CA SER A 144 -6.63 5.78 2.85
C SER A 144 -7.81 6.72 3.08
N SER A 145 -8.09 7.52 2.06
CA SER A 145 -9.35 8.21 1.86
C SER A 145 -10.40 7.25 1.28
N SER A 146 -11.65 7.71 1.21
CA SER A 146 -12.75 6.99 0.55
C SER A 146 -12.43 6.65 -0.89
N VAL A 147 -12.05 7.67 -1.66
CA VAL A 147 -11.73 7.55 -3.08
C VAL A 147 -10.53 6.62 -3.31
N SER A 148 -9.47 6.76 -2.52
CA SER A 148 -8.30 5.89 -2.65
C SER A 148 -8.62 4.43 -2.29
N ALA A 149 -9.51 4.21 -1.31
CA ALA A 149 -9.92 2.86 -0.90
C ALA A 149 -10.79 2.20 -1.98
N ASP A 150 -11.69 2.95 -2.62
CA ASP A 150 -12.53 2.44 -3.70
C ASP A 150 -11.69 1.99 -4.90
N VAL A 151 -10.74 2.82 -5.32
CA VAL A 151 -9.77 2.48 -6.39
C VAL A 151 -8.97 1.24 -6.00
N PHE A 152 -8.52 1.17 -4.74
CA PHE A 152 -7.71 0.08 -4.25
C PHE A 152 -8.49 -1.25 -4.22
N ALA A 153 -9.72 -1.25 -3.72
CA ALA A 153 -10.60 -2.42 -3.70
C ALA A 153 -10.82 -2.99 -5.12
N LEU A 154 -11.13 -2.13 -6.09
CA LEU A 154 -11.29 -2.54 -7.49
C LEU A 154 -10.00 -3.12 -8.08
N ASN A 155 -8.86 -2.49 -7.79
CA ASN A 155 -7.56 -2.99 -8.25
C ASN A 155 -7.20 -4.34 -7.63
N VAL A 156 -7.50 -4.56 -6.36
CA VAL A 156 -7.26 -5.83 -5.67
C VAL A 156 -8.13 -6.94 -6.27
N LEU A 157 -9.41 -6.69 -6.56
CA LEU A 157 -10.25 -7.67 -7.25
C LEU A 157 -9.70 -8.03 -8.63
N LYS A 158 -9.34 -7.02 -9.43
CA LYS A 158 -8.77 -7.22 -10.77
C LYS A 158 -7.45 -8.01 -10.72
N ALA A 159 -6.55 -7.65 -9.82
CA ALA A 159 -5.26 -8.32 -9.67
C ALA A 159 -5.38 -9.78 -9.23
N ASN A 160 -6.47 -10.13 -8.54
CA ASN A 160 -6.75 -11.50 -8.08
C ASN A 160 -7.71 -12.26 -9.01
N CYS A 161 -7.98 -11.75 -10.22
CA CYS A 161 -8.91 -12.36 -11.19
C CYS A 161 -10.32 -12.63 -10.64
N LEU A 162 -10.76 -11.81 -9.68
CA LEU A 162 -12.08 -11.90 -9.06
C LEU A 162 -13.13 -10.99 -9.72
N ASP A 163 -12.67 -10.13 -10.62
CA ASP A 163 -13.48 -9.35 -11.54
C ASP A 163 -13.06 -9.72 -12.98
N ASP A 164 -13.93 -10.46 -13.66
CA ASP A 164 -13.73 -10.95 -15.04
C ASP A 164 -14.26 -9.98 -16.10
N GLY A 165 -14.67 -8.76 -15.69
CA GLY A 165 -15.22 -7.75 -16.59
C GLY A 165 -16.68 -7.99 -16.98
N THR A 166 -17.34 -9.03 -16.44
CA THR A 166 -18.79 -9.26 -16.62
C THR A 166 -19.64 -8.63 -15.51
N GLY A 167 -19.00 -7.97 -14.55
CA GLY A 167 -19.61 -7.30 -13.40
C GLY A 167 -18.99 -7.74 -12.08
N CYS A 168 -18.90 -6.83 -11.11
CA CYS A 168 -18.38 -7.17 -9.79
C CYS A 168 -19.35 -8.14 -9.09
N LYS A 169 -18.86 -9.33 -8.72
CA LYS A 169 -19.65 -10.35 -8.01
C LYS A 169 -19.86 -10.00 -6.52
N TYR A 170 -19.27 -8.89 -6.07
CA TYR A 170 -19.34 -8.41 -4.70
C TYR A 170 -20.14 -7.12 -4.65
N LYS A 171 -20.98 -7.00 -3.61
CA LYS A 171 -21.86 -5.86 -3.34
C LYS A 171 -21.32 -4.92 -2.26
N ARG A 172 -20.28 -5.33 -1.53
CA ARG A 172 -19.63 -4.53 -0.49
C ARG A 172 -18.18 -4.93 -0.37
N TYR A 173 -17.32 -3.95 -0.12
CA TYR A 173 -15.98 -4.16 0.42
C TYR A 173 -15.78 -3.42 1.76
N CYS A 174 -14.84 -3.93 2.56
CA CYS A 174 -14.26 -3.25 3.72
C CYS A 174 -12.74 -3.35 3.64
N TYR A 175 -12.05 -2.21 3.63
CA TYR A 175 -10.61 -2.13 3.83
C TYR A 175 -10.34 -2.10 5.34
N LEU A 176 -9.71 -3.17 5.83
CA LEU A 176 -9.52 -3.46 7.24
C LEU A 176 -8.03 -3.62 7.58
N ASN A 177 -7.66 -3.18 8.77
CA ASN A 177 -6.38 -3.51 9.38
C ASN A 177 -6.59 -4.45 10.57
N LEU A 178 -5.68 -5.39 10.73
CA LEU A 178 -5.45 -6.12 11.97
C LEU A 178 -4.10 -5.69 12.54
N TRP A 179 -4.11 -5.23 13.79
CA TRP A 179 -2.90 -4.85 14.50
C TRP A 179 -2.74 -5.67 15.78
N ARG A 180 -1.54 -6.21 16.03
CA ARG A 180 -1.27 -7.03 17.23
C ARG A 180 0.14 -6.87 17.76
N ASN A 181 0.30 -7.26 19.02
CA ASN A 181 1.61 -7.50 19.64
C ASN A 181 2.26 -8.74 19.01
N ILE A 182 3.54 -8.68 18.67
CA ILE A 182 4.30 -9.87 18.21
C ILE A 182 5.23 -10.43 19.29
N SER A 183 5.41 -9.73 20.42
CA SER A 183 6.19 -10.22 21.55
C SER A 183 5.40 -11.30 22.29
N GLY A 184 6.00 -12.49 22.43
CA GLY A 184 5.46 -13.58 23.26
C GLY A 184 5.71 -13.40 24.76
N GLU A 185 6.61 -12.50 25.14
CA GLU A 185 7.09 -12.35 26.53
C GLU A 185 6.56 -11.08 27.20
N HIS A 186 6.34 -10.02 26.42
CA HIS A 186 6.10 -8.69 26.96
C HIS A 186 4.79 -8.11 26.45
N PRO A 187 3.80 -7.87 27.33
CA PRO A 187 2.61 -7.11 26.97
C PRO A 187 2.97 -5.68 26.59
N ILE A 188 2.18 -5.07 25.71
CA ILE A 188 2.40 -3.67 25.30
C ILE A 188 2.12 -2.73 26.48
N ARG A 189 3.16 -2.04 26.95
CA ARG A 189 3.09 -1.13 28.11
C ARG A 189 3.20 0.36 27.76
N ASP A 190 3.70 0.67 26.57
CA ASP A 190 3.87 2.04 26.08
C ASP A 190 3.67 2.08 24.56
N ASN A 191 3.64 3.29 23.99
CA ASN A 191 3.47 3.55 22.56
C ASN A 191 2.24 2.82 22.03
N HIS A 192 1.10 2.95 22.71
CA HIS A 192 -0.13 2.27 22.34
C HIS A 192 -0.65 2.71 20.97
N LEU A 193 -1.46 1.85 20.33
CA LEU A 193 -2.29 2.27 19.21
C LEU A 193 -3.55 2.94 19.76
N ALA A 194 -3.67 4.25 19.55
CA ALA A 194 -4.89 4.99 19.86
C ALA A 194 -5.82 4.99 18.65
N LEU A 195 -7.10 4.74 18.89
CA LEU A 195 -8.16 4.66 17.87
C LEU A 195 -9.28 5.62 18.22
N LEU A 196 -9.76 6.36 17.23
CA LEU A 196 -10.86 7.30 17.39
C LEU A 196 -12.20 6.60 17.19
N ASP A 197 -13.13 6.78 18.13
CA ASP A 197 -14.52 6.37 17.93
C ASP A 197 -15.19 7.26 16.88
N GLU A 198 -15.41 6.69 15.71
CA GLU A 198 -15.89 7.45 14.55
C GLU A 198 -17.29 8.05 14.76
N ARG A 199 -18.08 7.53 15.71
CA ARG A 199 -19.39 8.10 16.10
C ARG A 199 -19.24 9.52 16.68
N THR A 200 -18.03 9.90 17.07
CA THR A 200 -17.71 11.22 17.63
C THR A 200 -17.10 12.19 16.64
N VAL A 201 -16.93 11.77 15.38
CA VAL A 201 -16.38 12.58 14.29
C VAL A 201 -17.49 13.31 13.56
N VAL A 202 -17.28 14.60 13.27
CA VAL A 202 -18.20 15.42 12.47
C VAL A 202 -17.87 15.27 10.99
N LYS A 203 -18.65 14.46 10.27
CA LYS A 203 -18.51 14.25 8.82
C LYS A 203 -19.20 15.37 8.02
N PRO A 204 -18.61 15.91 6.93
CA PRO A 204 -17.24 15.67 6.44
C PRO A 204 -16.18 16.60 7.08
N ASP A 205 -16.59 17.56 7.91
CA ASP A 205 -15.75 18.66 8.43
C ASP A 205 -14.45 18.24 9.14
N ASP A 206 -14.40 17.04 9.72
CA ASP A 206 -13.22 16.53 10.42
C ASP A 206 -12.22 15.79 9.51
N TYR A 207 -12.58 15.49 8.26
CA TYR A 207 -11.80 14.68 7.34
C TYR A 207 -10.97 15.60 6.45
N LEU A 208 -9.69 15.78 6.78
CA LEU A 208 -8.79 16.63 6.01
C LEU A 208 -8.02 15.77 5.00
N PRO A 209 -8.27 15.90 3.68
CA PRO A 209 -7.50 15.17 2.69
C PRO A 209 -6.02 15.57 2.76
N ARG A 210 -5.15 14.56 2.74
CA ARG A 210 -3.70 14.72 2.64
C ARG A 210 -3.19 13.73 1.62
N ASP A 211 -2.26 14.17 0.79
CA ASP A 211 -1.67 13.32 -0.22
C ASP A 211 -0.34 12.77 0.24
N ILE A 212 -0.23 11.46 0.30
CA ILE A 212 1.05 10.78 0.46
C ILE A 212 1.60 10.47 -0.92
N VAL A 213 2.84 10.91 -1.13
CA VAL A 213 3.62 10.63 -2.34
C VAL A 213 4.91 9.94 -1.91
N GLY A 214 4.99 8.65 -2.14
CA GLY A 214 6.20 7.89 -1.89
C GLY A 214 6.86 7.42 -3.16
N ASP A 215 7.99 6.72 -3.00
CA ASP A 215 8.63 6.05 -4.13
C ASP A 215 7.71 4.95 -4.65
N GLY A 216 7.06 5.28 -5.75
CA GLY A 216 6.17 4.38 -6.45
C GLY A 216 4.87 4.05 -5.74
N TYR A 217 4.30 5.02 -5.02
CA TYR A 217 2.89 5.02 -4.70
C TYR A 217 2.41 6.44 -4.45
N GLU A 218 1.16 6.71 -4.80
CA GLU A 218 0.50 7.97 -4.50
C GLU A 218 -0.89 7.65 -3.93
N ILE A 219 -1.14 8.07 -2.69
CA ILE A 219 -2.36 7.72 -1.96
C ILE A 219 -2.89 8.98 -1.29
N THR A 220 -4.20 9.21 -1.34
CA THR A 220 -4.83 10.22 -0.52
C THR A 220 -5.32 9.59 0.75
N GLN A 221 -4.98 10.19 1.88
CA GLN A 221 -5.37 9.82 3.23
C GLN A 221 -6.27 10.90 3.84
N TYR A 222 -6.85 10.61 5.00
CA TYR A 222 -7.43 11.65 5.85
C TYR A 222 -6.56 11.88 7.08
N HIS A 223 -6.33 13.15 7.40
CA HIS A 223 -5.90 13.60 8.71
C HIS A 223 -7.10 14.17 9.47
N LEU A 224 -7.02 14.18 10.80
CA LEU A 224 -8.12 14.65 11.64
C LEU A 224 -8.03 16.16 11.91
N SER A 225 -9.12 16.88 11.68
CA SER A 225 -9.23 18.30 11.98
C SER A 225 -9.24 18.58 13.49
N ALA A 226 -8.59 19.67 13.89
CA ALA A 226 -8.62 20.18 15.27
C ALA A 226 -9.97 20.82 15.64
N ARG A 227 -10.82 21.13 14.65
CA ARG A 227 -12.03 21.95 14.82
C ARG A 227 -12.99 21.40 15.88
N HIS A 228 -13.15 20.08 15.94
CA HIS A 228 -14.07 19.41 16.86
C HIS A 228 -13.36 18.55 17.90
N ALA A 229 -12.07 18.82 18.18
CA ALA A 229 -11.22 18.01 19.07
C ALA A 229 -11.84 17.69 20.45
N ARG A 230 -12.67 18.60 20.99
CA ARG A 230 -13.36 18.40 22.28
C ARG A 230 -14.44 17.31 22.26
N GLN A 231 -14.91 16.92 21.09
CA GLN A 231 -15.94 15.88 20.92
C GLN A 231 -15.33 14.49 20.69
N HIS A 232 -14.12 14.46 20.12
CA HIS A 232 -13.40 13.24 19.74
C HIS A 232 -13.13 12.35 20.96
N LYS A 233 -13.59 11.10 20.91
CA LYS A 233 -13.32 10.10 21.94
C LYS A 233 -12.29 9.09 21.46
N TRP A 234 -11.11 9.15 22.07
CA TRP A 234 -10.00 8.27 21.77
C TRP A 234 -9.94 7.09 22.74
N TYR A 235 -9.55 5.94 22.22
CA TYR A 235 -9.40 4.70 22.99
C TYR A 235 -8.09 4.00 22.70
N TYR A 236 -7.57 3.31 23.70
CA TYR A 236 -6.42 2.41 23.57
C TYR A 236 -6.65 1.16 24.42
N PHE A 237 -5.87 0.11 24.19
CA PHE A 237 -5.95 -1.15 24.93
C PHE A 237 -4.61 -1.44 25.62
N PRO A 238 -4.45 -1.14 26.93
CA PRO A 238 -3.20 -1.35 27.64
C PRO A 238 -2.87 -2.84 27.79
N HIS A 239 -1.60 -3.20 27.95
CA HIS A 239 -1.14 -4.57 28.21
C HIS A 239 -1.63 -5.60 27.18
N MET A 240 -1.68 -5.23 25.90
CA MET A 240 -2.04 -6.18 24.85
C MET A 240 -1.01 -7.30 24.75
N ILE A 241 -1.49 -8.55 24.76
CA ILE A 241 -0.69 -9.76 24.58
C ILE A 241 -0.78 -10.29 23.14
N GLY A 242 0.03 -11.30 22.81
CA GLY A 242 0.13 -11.83 21.45
C GLY A 242 -1.15 -12.43 20.86
N ASP A 243 -2.06 -12.95 21.69
CA ASP A 243 -3.33 -13.58 21.23
C ASP A 243 -4.49 -12.58 21.11
N GLU A 244 -4.22 -11.30 21.38
CA GLU A 244 -5.14 -10.19 21.19
C GLU A 244 -4.78 -9.43 19.92
N ALA A 245 -5.80 -8.98 19.19
CA ALA A 245 -5.63 -8.09 18.06
C ALA A 245 -6.67 -6.97 18.08
N ILE A 246 -6.37 -5.87 17.43
CA ILE A 246 -7.34 -4.81 17.14
C ILE A 246 -7.68 -4.90 15.66
N LEU A 247 -8.97 -5.04 15.36
CA LEU A 247 -9.50 -4.81 14.02
C LEU A 247 -9.97 -3.37 13.92
N PHE A 248 -9.60 -2.66 12.85
CA PHE A 248 -10.04 -1.30 12.61
C PHE A 248 -10.11 -0.99 11.13
N LYS A 249 -11.09 -0.17 10.75
CA LYS A 249 -11.42 0.08 9.34
C LYS A 249 -10.64 1.26 8.78
N GLN A 250 -10.14 1.09 7.57
CA GLN A 250 -9.65 2.20 6.74
C GLN A 250 -10.76 2.75 5.85
N MET A 251 -11.66 1.87 5.40
CA MET A 251 -12.91 2.23 4.74
C MET A 251 -13.89 1.06 4.77
N ASP A 252 -15.18 1.35 4.93
CA ASP A 252 -16.28 0.44 4.60
C ASP A 252 -17.16 1.09 3.55
N SER A 253 -17.36 0.40 2.44
CA SER A 253 -18.22 0.92 1.38
C SER A 253 -19.68 1.08 1.84
N ASP A 254 -20.14 0.28 2.79
CA ASP A 254 -21.52 0.34 3.30
C ASP A 254 -21.75 1.64 4.10
N TRP A 255 -22.40 2.60 3.46
CA TRP A 255 -22.70 3.91 4.04
C TRP A 255 -23.77 3.88 5.14
N THR A 256 -24.45 2.74 5.34
CA THR A 256 -25.43 2.59 6.43
C THR A 256 -24.76 2.38 7.79
N LYS A 257 -23.45 2.05 7.79
CA LYS A 257 -22.64 1.88 9.01
C LYS A 257 -22.14 3.23 9.52
N SER A 258 -22.08 3.40 10.84
CA SER A 258 -21.46 4.58 11.45
C SER A 258 -19.95 4.46 11.56
N GLY A 259 -19.46 3.22 11.76
CA GLY A 259 -18.05 2.85 11.83
C GLY A 259 -17.55 2.38 10.47
N ARG A 260 -17.16 3.29 9.59
CA ARG A 260 -16.59 3.09 8.25
C ARG A 260 -15.10 3.43 8.19
N VAL A 261 -14.60 4.34 9.01
CA VAL A 261 -13.23 4.87 8.94
C VAL A 261 -12.68 5.13 10.35
N CYS A 262 -11.51 4.60 10.67
CA CYS A 262 -10.85 4.75 11.95
C CYS A 262 -9.59 5.62 11.85
N PHE A 263 -9.65 6.84 12.39
CA PHE A 263 -8.44 7.60 12.63
C PHE A 263 -7.63 6.92 13.74
N HIS A 264 -6.33 6.79 13.52
CA HIS A 264 -5.44 6.11 14.45
C HIS A 264 -4.07 6.78 14.48
N MET A 265 -3.32 6.51 15.55
CA MET A 265 -1.94 6.98 15.74
C MET A 265 -1.24 6.19 16.85
N SER A 266 0.09 6.28 16.90
CA SER A 266 0.85 5.85 18.07
C SER A 266 0.82 6.92 19.17
N VAL A 267 0.61 6.52 20.42
CA VAL A 267 0.62 7.43 21.58
C VAL A 267 1.47 6.89 22.71
N SER A 268 2.39 7.70 23.23
CA SER A 268 3.13 7.36 24.44
C SER A 268 2.25 7.49 25.68
N ASP A 269 2.46 6.60 26.64
CA ASP A 269 1.85 6.64 27.97
C ASP A 269 2.71 7.54 28.88
N PRO A 270 2.21 8.72 29.30
CA PRO A 270 2.97 9.64 30.15
C PRO A 270 3.23 9.09 31.57
N THR A 271 2.58 7.99 31.96
CA THR A 271 2.81 7.33 33.25
C THR A 271 4.01 6.38 33.21
N VAL A 272 4.51 6.06 32.02
CA VAL A 272 5.75 5.32 31.83
C VAL A 272 6.91 6.30 32.00
N THR A 273 7.47 6.35 33.20
CA THR A 273 8.55 7.27 33.57
C THR A 273 9.94 6.62 33.54
N SER A 274 10.02 5.32 33.26
CA SER A 274 11.27 4.58 33.24
C SER A 274 11.93 4.71 31.88
N ASN A 275 13.13 5.28 31.84
CA ASN A 275 14.03 5.20 30.67
C ASN A 275 14.76 3.85 30.61
N ASP A 276 14.51 2.94 31.56
CA ASP A 276 15.06 1.59 31.55
C ASP A 276 14.22 0.69 30.62
N GLU A 277 14.75 0.50 29.40
CA GLU A 277 14.17 -0.38 28.37
C GLU A 277 14.08 -1.84 28.83
N THR A 278 14.84 -2.27 29.84
CA THR A 278 14.71 -3.63 30.40
C THR A 278 13.46 -3.78 31.27
N ALA A 279 12.99 -2.69 31.89
CA ALA A 279 11.76 -2.67 32.67
C ALA A 279 10.51 -2.45 31.79
N VAL A 280 10.65 -1.63 30.74
CA VAL A 280 9.60 -1.36 29.75
C VAL A 280 10.17 -1.49 28.34
N PRO A 281 10.18 -2.73 27.79
CA PRO A 281 10.74 -2.95 26.46
C PRO A 281 9.94 -2.21 25.39
N PRO A 282 10.59 -1.77 24.30
CA PRO A 282 9.92 -1.20 23.14
C PRO A 282 8.79 -2.10 22.66
N ARG A 283 7.69 -1.49 22.23
CA ARG A 283 6.58 -2.20 21.63
C ARG A 283 7.03 -2.86 20.33
N GLU A 284 6.81 -4.17 20.24
CA GLU A 284 6.98 -4.93 19.00
C GLU A 284 5.59 -5.26 18.46
N SER A 285 5.26 -4.78 17.27
CA SER A 285 3.92 -4.98 16.70
C SER A 285 3.95 -5.28 15.21
N VAL A 286 2.89 -5.92 14.73
CA VAL A 286 2.63 -6.07 13.29
C VAL A 286 1.27 -5.51 12.97
N GLU A 287 1.21 -4.80 11.87
CA GLU A 287 -0.02 -4.41 11.20
C GLU A 287 -0.15 -5.19 9.90
N ILE A 288 -1.33 -5.74 9.63
CA ILE A 288 -1.67 -6.34 8.34
C ILE A 288 -2.93 -5.70 7.78
N ARG A 289 -2.83 -5.23 6.55
CA ARG A 289 -3.86 -4.59 5.75
C ARG A 289 -4.52 -5.64 4.87
N MET A 290 -5.84 -5.58 4.76
CA MET A 290 -6.61 -6.52 3.95
C MET A 290 -7.89 -5.89 3.39
N LEU A 291 -8.37 -6.45 2.28
CA LEU A 291 -9.68 -6.13 1.73
C LEU A 291 -10.62 -7.32 1.94
N CYS A 292 -11.77 -7.04 2.54
CA CYS A 292 -12.83 -8.01 2.79
C CYS A 292 -14.01 -7.73 1.85
N TYR A 293 -14.59 -8.76 1.24
CA TYR A 293 -15.67 -8.61 0.25
C TYR A 293 -16.86 -9.50 0.56
N TRP A 294 -18.06 -9.00 0.26
CA TRP A 294 -19.33 -9.70 0.41
C TRP A 294 -20.07 -9.76 -0.92
N LYS A 295 -20.54 -10.95 -1.30
CA LYS A 295 -21.42 -11.19 -2.46
C LYS A 295 -22.84 -10.73 -2.16
N ASP A 296 -23.27 -10.94 -0.92
CA ASP A 296 -24.56 -10.47 -0.41
C ASP A 296 -24.36 -9.46 0.71
N ALA A 297 -24.94 -8.28 0.50
CA ALA A 297 -24.93 -7.19 1.45
C ALA A 297 -26.30 -6.51 1.47
N THR A 298 -26.66 -5.88 2.59
CA THR A 298 -27.93 -5.16 2.76
C THR A 298 -28.09 -4.03 1.75
N VAL A 299 -26.98 -3.39 1.41
CA VAL A 299 -26.88 -2.38 0.36
C VAL A 299 -25.81 -2.81 -0.64
N ASP A 300 -26.06 -2.58 -1.92
CA ASP A 300 -25.01 -2.67 -2.93
C ASP A 300 -24.22 -1.36 -2.90
N SER A 301 -23.09 -1.41 -2.22
CA SER A 301 -22.19 -0.29 -2.01
C SER A 301 -20.86 -0.44 -2.73
N MET A 302 -20.70 -1.49 -3.53
CA MET A 302 -19.46 -1.69 -4.25
C MET A 302 -19.24 -0.53 -5.24
N PRO A 303 -18.04 0.11 -5.24
CA PRO A 303 -17.70 1.07 -6.27
C PRO A 303 -17.68 0.39 -7.65
N THR A 304 -17.91 1.16 -8.70
CA THR A 304 -17.79 0.74 -10.09
C THR A 304 -16.73 1.58 -10.80
N SER A 305 -16.25 1.13 -11.95
CA SER A 305 -15.34 1.92 -12.79
C SER A 305 -15.94 3.27 -13.22
N GLU A 306 -17.27 3.35 -13.31
CA GLU A 306 -17.98 4.55 -13.74
C GLU A 306 -18.16 5.55 -12.60
N ASN A 307 -18.43 5.08 -11.38
CA ASN A 307 -18.61 5.98 -10.23
C ASN A 307 -17.28 6.36 -9.55
N VAL A 308 -16.23 5.55 -9.75
CA VAL A 308 -14.83 5.90 -9.44
C VAL A 308 -14.17 6.33 -10.73
N HIS A 309 -14.34 7.59 -11.11
CA HIS A 309 -13.69 8.19 -12.28
C HIS A 309 -12.17 8.25 -12.09
N ARG A 310 -11.50 7.12 -12.27
CA ARG A 310 -10.06 6.93 -12.08
C ARG A 310 -9.25 7.95 -12.86
N ASP A 311 -9.71 8.30 -14.07
CA ASP A 311 -9.05 9.26 -14.96
C ASP A 311 -9.26 10.73 -14.52
N MET A 312 -10.25 11.01 -13.66
CA MET A 312 -10.47 12.34 -13.08
C MET A 312 -9.81 12.51 -11.71
N ILE A 313 -9.50 11.41 -11.03
CA ILE A 313 -8.70 11.42 -9.81
C ILE A 313 -7.27 11.75 -10.24
N GLN A 314 -6.93 13.04 -10.18
CA GLN A 314 -5.55 13.45 -10.38
C GLN A 314 -4.69 12.76 -9.34
N SER A 315 -3.60 12.17 -9.82
CA SER A 315 -2.50 11.82 -8.94
C SER A 315 -2.09 13.08 -8.16
N PRO A 316 -1.79 12.99 -6.85
CA PRO A 316 -1.24 14.09 -6.07
C PRO A 316 -0.21 14.93 -6.83
N ARG A 317 0.69 14.27 -7.56
CA ARG A 317 1.72 14.94 -8.38
C ARG A 317 1.12 15.74 -9.53
N GLN A 318 0.16 15.17 -10.26
CA GLN A 318 -0.54 15.88 -11.35
C GLN A 318 -1.38 17.05 -10.85
N HIS A 319 -2.05 16.90 -9.71
CA HIS A 319 -2.82 17.97 -9.08
C HIS A 319 -1.92 19.17 -8.74
N ALA A 320 -0.78 18.89 -8.13
CA ALA A 320 0.18 19.90 -7.74
C ALA A 320 0.78 20.63 -8.96
N ILE A 321 1.07 19.92 -10.05
CA ILE A 321 1.49 20.53 -11.34
C ILE A 321 0.42 21.48 -11.88
N ARG A 322 -0.86 21.08 -11.84
CA ARG A 322 -1.98 21.89 -12.37
C ARG A 322 -2.16 23.21 -11.63
N LEU A 323 -2.11 23.20 -10.29
CA LEU A 323 -2.25 24.42 -9.48
C LEU A 323 -1.21 25.49 -9.86
N LYS A 324 -0.01 25.08 -10.28
CA LYS A 324 1.02 25.98 -10.82
C LYS A 324 0.67 26.50 -12.22
N GLY A 325 0.12 25.65 -13.09
CA GLY A 325 -0.30 26.02 -14.45
C GLY A 325 -1.43 27.05 -14.50
N SER A 326 -2.22 27.19 -13.42
CA SER A 326 -3.25 28.22 -13.31
C SER A 326 -2.75 29.60 -12.84
N SER A 327 -1.50 29.70 -12.37
CA SER A 327 -0.91 30.96 -11.93
C SER A 327 0.17 31.45 -12.91
N SER A 328 -0.25 32.29 -13.86
CA SER A 328 0.54 33.22 -14.68
C SER A 328 1.54 32.68 -15.72
N ASN A 329 1.49 33.34 -16.89
CA ASN A 329 2.43 33.33 -18.01
C ASN A 329 3.91 33.24 -17.60
N SER A 330 4.48 32.04 -17.61
CA SER A 330 5.93 31.88 -17.72
C SER A 330 6.25 30.71 -18.64
N SER A 331 6.59 31.06 -19.88
CA SER A 331 7.34 30.23 -20.81
C SER A 331 8.68 29.84 -20.19
N LEU A 332 8.78 28.62 -19.67
CA LEU A 332 10.04 27.93 -19.48
C LEU A 332 9.85 26.51 -19.97
N ALA A 333 10.18 26.32 -21.25
CA ALA A 333 10.48 25.03 -21.83
C ALA A 333 11.66 24.45 -21.05
N LEU A 334 11.39 23.45 -20.21
CA LEU A 334 12.42 22.58 -19.64
C LEU A 334 12.53 21.36 -20.54
N GLN A 335 13.69 21.30 -21.18
CA GLN A 335 14.14 20.24 -22.06
C GLN A 335 14.00 18.86 -21.41
N SER A 336 13.60 17.92 -22.25
CA SER A 336 13.47 16.49 -22.02
C SER A 336 14.65 15.89 -21.25
N ALA A 337 14.41 15.48 -20.01
CA ALA A 337 15.06 14.32 -19.41
C ALA A 337 14.10 13.13 -19.61
N SER A 338 14.60 12.02 -20.14
CA SER A 338 13.79 10.91 -20.59
C SER A 338 12.96 10.30 -19.45
N LEU A 339 11.66 10.14 -19.73
CA LEU A 339 10.65 9.49 -18.88
C LEU A 339 10.94 8.03 -18.51
N SER A 340 12.09 7.47 -18.91
CA SER A 340 12.48 6.07 -18.71
C SER A 340 13.34 5.83 -17.45
N GLN A 341 13.57 6.84 -16.59
CA GLN A 341 14.24 6.67 -15.30
C GLN A 341 13.31 6.83 -14.08
N LEU A 342 12.00 7.02 -14.32
CA LEU A 342 11.02 7.42 -13.30
C LEU A 342 9.93 6.37 -13.01
N PHE A 343 10.11 5.12 -13.47
CA PHE A 343 9.06 4.09 -13.39
C PHE A 343 9.41 2.83 -12.56
N PHE A 344 10.53 2.82 -11.82
CA PHE A 344 11.07 1.59 -11.22
C PHE A 344 10.81 1.38 -9.70
N ALA A 345 9.80 2.00 -9.10
CA ALA A 345 9.54 1.84 -7.66
C ALA A 345 8.08 1.47 -7.28
N MET A 346 7.17 1.27 -8.25
CA MET A 346 5.77 0.93 -7.97
C MET A 346 5.54 -0.58 -8.09
N PHE A 347 5.53 -1.33 -6.99
CA PHE A 347 4.90 -2.67 -6.90
C PHE A 347 5.50 -3.86 -7.69
N CYS A 348 6.31 -4.67 -7.03
CA CYS A 348 6.34 -6.11 -7.30
C CYS A 348 6.04 -6.88 -6.02
N LYS A 349 4.76 -7.14 -5.73
CA LYS A 349 4.32 -8.09 -4.69
C LYS A 349 2.97 -8.71 -5.10
N LEU A 350 3.01 -9.82 -5.84
CA LEU A 350 2.39 -11.11 -5.50
C LEU A 350 2.31 -12.06 -6.71
N PRO A 351 2.38 -13.38 -6.50
CA PRO A 351 2.55 -14.41 -7.52
C PRO A 351 1.19 -14.93 -8.04
N LEU A 352 1.14 -15.26 -9.34
CA LEU A 352 0.07 -16.09 -9.91
C LEU A 352 0.56 -17.53 -10.11
N VAL A 353 0.02 -18.44 -9.32
CA VAL A 353 0.03 -19.89 -9.57
C VAL A 353 -1.20 -20.24 -10.43
N GLY A 354 -0.96 -20.85 -11.60
CA GLY A 354 -1.88 -21.65 -12.43
C GLY A 354 -3.15 -20.93 -12.95
N GLY A 355 -3.40 -20.73 -14.24
CA GLY A 355 -3.01 -21.48 -15.42
C GLY A 355 -4.28 -22.00 -16.11
N LEU A 356 -4.91 -21.24 -16.99
CA LEU A 356 -5.73 -21.77 -18.10
C LEU A 356 -6.14 -20.66 -19.10
N PHE A 357 -5.70 -20.83 -20.35
CA PHE A 357 -6.34 -20.37 -21.61
C PHE A 357 -6.30 -18.85 -21.91
N GLY A 358 -5.75 -18.37 -23.03
CA GLY A 358 -5.63 -19.01 -24.34
C GLY A 358 -7.00 -19.12 -25.00
N ARG A 359 -7.33 -18.11 -25.82
CA ARG A 359 -8.51 -17.94 -26.71
C ARG A 359 -9.59 -16.99 -26.17
N ILE A 360 -9.58 -15.76 -26.68
CA ILE A 360 -10.55 -15.20 -27.66
C ILE A 360 -10.16 -13.72 -27.80
N LEU A 361 -9.34 -13.43 -28.80
CA LEU A 361 -9.03 -12.09 -29.28
C LEU A 361 -9.37 -12.15 -30.78
N ASP A 362 -10.62 -11.86 -31.10
CA ASP A 362 -11.11 -11.62 -32.47
C ASP A 362 -12.49 -10.97 -32.41
N SER A 363 -12.51 -9.68 -32.07
CA SER A 363 -13.66 -8.76 -32.13
C SER A 363 -13.26 -7.51 -31.33
N PHE A 364 -13.02 -6.32 -31.84
CA PHE A 364 -13.54 -5.62 -33.01
C PHE A 364 -12.53 -4.51 -33.39
N GLY A 365 -12.30 -4.33 -34.69
CA GLY A 365 -11.39 -3.31 -35.23
C GLY A 365 -11.99 -1.91 -35.41
N TYR A 366 -11.07 -1.00 -35.78
CA TYR A 366 -11.19 0.41 -36.27
C TYR A 366 -11.23 1.52 -35.20
N SER A 367 -10.26 2.46 -35.07
CA SER A 367 -9.72 3.52 -36.00
C SER A 367 -10.77 4.61 -36.33
N THR A 368 -10.58 5.94 -36.32
CA THR A 368 -9.51 6.94 -36.04
C THR A 368 -10.20 8.33 -35.94
N LYS A 369 -9.68 9.29 -35.14
CA LYS A 369 -9.38 10.71 -35.50
C LYS A 369 -9.26 11.68 -34.30
N GLU A 370 -7.99 12.06 -34.07
CA GLU A 370 -7.37 13.30 -33.54
C GLU A 370 -8.16 14.35 -32.74
N ARG A 371 -7.65 14.66 -31.54
CA ARG A 371 -7.36 16.03 -31.03
C ARG A 371 -6.46 16.00 -29.77
N GLY A 372 -5.29 16.64 -29.84
CA GLY A 372 -4.51 17.17 -28.70
C GLY A 372 -3.58 16.20 -27.95
N LYS A 373 -2.25 16.36 -28.11
CA LYS A 373 -1.18 15.46 -27.61
C LYS A 373 -1.13 15.33 -26.08
N VAL A 374 -1.73 14.27 -25.57
CA VAL A 374 -1.13 13.44 -24.51
C VAL A 374 -0.02 12.63 -25.21
N GLU A 375 1.20 12.55 -24.67
CA GLU A 375 2.17 11.58 -25.22
C GLU A 375 1.54 10.19 -25.07
N GLY A 376 1.14 9.61 -26.22
CA GLY A 376 0.49 8.31 -26.27
C GLY A 376 1.40 7.20 -25.76
N PRO A 377 0.88 5.97 -25.64
CA PRO A 377 1.72 4.82 -25.31
C PRO A 377 2.92 4.79 -26.26
N LYS A 378 4.14 4.73 -25.70
CA LYS A 378 5.35 4.54 -26.50
C LYS A 378 5.13 3.32 -27.38
N MET A 379 5.32 3.50 -28.68
CA MET A 379 5.22 2.41 -29.64
C MET A 379 6.57 1.71 -29.75
N TYR A 380 6.54 0.46 -30.19
CA TYR A 380 7.75 -0.27 -30.55
C TYR A 380 8.54 0.54 -31.57
N SER A 381 9.86 0.70 -31.36
CA SER A 381 10.73 1.50 -32.22
C SER A 381 10.90 0.93 -33.63
N GLY A 382 10.47 -0.32 -33.84
CA GLY A 382 10.74 -1.09 -35.05
C GLY A 382 12.08 -1.83 -35.00
N ASN A 383 12.84 -1.69 -33.92
CA ASN A 383 14.13 -2.37 -33.72
C ASN A 383 14.23 -2.94 -32.30
N ALA A 384 14.23 -4.27 -32.19
CA ALA A 384 14.32 -4.99 -30.91
C ALA A 384 15.60 -4.68 -30.13
N SER A 385 16.71 -4.37 -30.81
CA SER A 385 17.99 -4.05 -30.17
C SER A 385 17.95 -2.79 -29.32
N ASP A 386 17.02 -1.86 -29.59
CA ASP A 386 16.88 -0.61 -28.82
C ASP A 386 16.47 -0.85 -27.36
N TYR A 387 16.03 -2.07 -27.02
CA TYR A 387 15.51 -2.44 -25.71
C TYR A 387 16.51 -3.22 -24.86
N VAL A 388 17.64 -3.69 -25.41
CA VAL A 388 18.60 -4.55 -24.70
C VAL A 388 19.12 -3.90 -23.42
N ASP A 389 19.59 -2.65 -23.50
CA ASP A 389 20.15 -1.93 -22.36
C ASP A 389 19.16 -1.76 -21.20
N ARG A 390 17.86 -1.62 -21.52
CA ARG A 390 16.79 -1.47 -20.53
C ARG A 390 16.62 -2.74 -19.69
N PHE A 391 16.53 -3.88 -20.35
CA PHE A 391 16.37 -5.17 -19.65
C PHE A 391 17.66 -5.61 -18.96
N PHE A 392 18.83 -5.27 -19.54
CA PHE A 392 20.11 -5.41 -18.88
C PHE A 392 20.16 -4.63 -17.55
N GLN A 393 19.83 -3.34 -17.58
CA GLN A 393 19.79 -2.49 -16.37
C GLN A 393 18.77 -3.01 -15.35
N THR A 394 17.62 -3.49 -15.83
CA THR A 394 16.61 -4.13 -14.98
C THR A 394 17.19 -5.30 -14.18
N LEU A 395 17.94 -6.20 -14.83
CA LEU A 395 18.54 -7.35 -14.13
C LEU A 395 19.78 -6.99 -13.31
N GLU A 396 20.57 -5.98 -13.67
CA GLU A 396 21.66 -5.48 -12.80
C GLU A 396 21.13 -4.97 -11.45
N THR A 397 19.89 -4.46 -11.41
CA THR A 397 19.25 -4.06 -10.15
C THR A 397 18.68 -5.23 -9.34
N TYR A 398 18.80 -6.48 -9.79
CA TYR A 398 18.26 -7.65 -9.07
C TYR A 398 18.62 -7.68 -7.56
N PRO A 399 19.85 -7.35 -7.12
CA PRO A 399 20.20 -7.34 -5.70
C PRO A 399 19.34 -6.38 -4.85
N SER A 400 18.85 -5.28 -5.44
CA SER A 400 17.96 -4.32 -4.77
C SER A 400 16.47 -4.61 -4.99
N TRP A 401 16.12 -5.68 -5.71
CA TRP A 401 14.73 -6.09 -5.86
C TRP A 401 14.10 -6.44 -4.50
N HIS A 402 12.82 -6.10 -4.36
CA HIS A 402 12.02 -6.46 -3.20
C HIS A 402 11.97 -8.01 -3.03
N GLY A 403 11.92 -8.52 -1.79
CA GLY A 403 11.95 -9.95 -1.47
C GLY A 403 10.99 -10.82 -2.29
N SER A 404 9.74 -10.41 -2.43
CA SER A 404 8.74 -11.03 -3.32
C SER A 404 9.15 -11.16 -4.79
N SER A 405 9.85 -10.17 -5.37
CA SER A 405 10.36 -10.26 -6.75
C SER A 405 11.49 -11.28 -6.83
N LYS A 406 12.33 -11.35 -5.80
CA LYS A 406 13.40 -12.37 -5.69
C LYS A 406 12.79 -13.76 -5.56
N SER A 407 11.75 -13.93 -4.73
CA SER A 407 10.99 -15.18 -4.62
C SER A 407 10.31 -15.55 -5.95
N TRP A 408 9.72 -14.59 -6.67
CA TRP A 408 9.15 -14.83 -7.99
C TRP A 408 10.21 -15.31 -8.99
N ALA A 409 11.37 -14.65 -9.05
CA ALA A 409 12.47 -15.05 -9.91
C ALA A 409 12.94 -16.48 -9.58
N LYS A 410 13.09 -16.80 -8.28
CA LYS A 410 13.39 -18.17 -7.83
C LYS A 410 12.36 -19.19 -8.30
N VAL A 411 11.07 -18.90 -8.13
CA VAL A 411 9.98 -19.78 -8.62
C VAL A 411 10.04 -19.98 -10.13
N GLN A 412 10.29 -18.92 -10.92
CA GLN A 412 10.41 -19.06 -12.37
C GLN A 412 11.62 -19.89 -12.77
N MET A 413 12.77 -19.68 -12.13
CA MET A 413 13.98 -20.48 -12.38
C MET A 413 13.70 -21.98 -12.17
N ASN A 414 13.12 -22.33 -11.03
CA ASN A 414 12.83 -23.72 -10.68
C ASN A 414 11.70 -24.34 -11.52
N ARG A 415 10.71 -23.56 -11.94
CA ARG A 415 9.61 -24.03 -12.80
C ARG A 415 10.11 -24.59 -14.13
N HIS A 416 11.17 -24.00 -14.69
CA HIS A 416 11.70 -24.35 -16.00
C HIS A 416 12.81 -25.42 -15.97
N LYS A 417 13.21 -25.89 -14.78
CA LYS A 417 14.15 -27.01 -14.51
C LYS A 417 15.56 -26.91 -15.11
N THR A 418 15.84 -25.88 -15.92
CA THR A 418 17.11 -25.66 -16.59
C THR A 418 17.44 -24.18 -16.53
N LEU A 419 18.73 -23.84 -16.42
CA LEU A 419 19.20 -22.46 -16.38
C LEU A 419 18.67 -21.64 -17.57
N ASN A 420 18.85 -22.14 -18.79
CA ASN A 420 18.40 -21.44 -20.00
C ASN A 420 16.87 -21.32 -20.08
N GLY A 421 16.13 -22.35 -19.66
CA GLY A 421 14.66 -22.30 -19.62
C GLY A 421 14.15 -21.28 -18.60
N GLY A 422 14.80 -21.19 -17.43
CA GLY A 422 14.46 -20.23 -16.38
C GLY A 422 14.71 -18.79 -16.81
N ILE A 423 15.89 -18.53 -17.40
CA ILE A 423 16.24 -17.23 -17.98
C ILE A 423 15.22 -16.84 -19.06
N GLN A 424 14.92 -17.75 -19.99
CA GLN A 424 13.91 -17.49 -21.04
C GLN A 424 12.53 -17.16 -20.45
N GLY A 425 12.09 -17.87 -19.40
CA GLY A 425 10.82 -17.62 -18.73
C GLY A 425 10.74 -16.25 -18.05
N ILE A 426 11.80 -15.87 -17.34
CA ILE A 426 11.92 -14.56 -16.69
C ILE A 426 11.95 -13.45 -17.74
N THR A 427 12.80 -13.57 -18.76
CA THR A 427 12.92 -12.59 -19.85
C THR A 427 11.59 -12.37 -20.56
N LYS A 428 10.86 -13.45 -20.88
CA LYS A 428 9.52 -13.35 -21.48
C LYS A 428 8.55 -12.60 -20.57
N THR A 429 8.60 -12.84 -19.27
CA THR A 429 7.71 -12.16 -18.31
C THR A 429 8.03 -10.68 -18.19
N LEU A 430 9.32 -10.32 -18.15
CA LEU A 430 9.75 -8.93 -18.13
C LEU A 430 9.31 -8.19 -19.40
N VAL A 431 9.45 -8.80 -20.59
CA VAL A 431 9.05 -8.19 -21.86
C VAL A 431 7.52 -8.15 -22.04
N GLU A 432 6.79 -9.11 -21.48
CA GLU A 432 5.32 -9.07 -21.48
C GLU A 432 4.80 -7.85 -20.73
N ASP A 433 5.52 -7.46 -19.67
CA ASP A 433 5.37 -6.18 -19.00
C ASP A 433 3.92 -5.87 -18.63
N GLN A 434 3.23 -6.86 -18.05
CA GLN A 434 1.79 -6.76 -17.75
C GLN A 434 1.47 -5.53 -16.86
N LEU A 435 2.43 -5.10 -16.07
CA LEU A 435 2.33 -3.99 -15.14
C LEU A 435 2.87 -2.66 -15.71
N GLY A 436 3.59 -2.66 -16.84
CA GLY A 436 4.00 -1.45 -17.55
C GLY A 436 5.34 -0.84 -17.11
N TYR A 437 6.16 -1.57 -16.35
CA TYR A 437 7.48 -1.13 -15.88
C TYR A 437 8.51 -0.98 -16.98
N GLN A 438 8.41 -1.81 -18.02
CA GLN A 438 9.37 -1.89 -19.11
C GLN A 438 8.93 -1.11 -20.33
N GLU A 439 7.80 -0.38 -20.25
CA GLU A 439 7.12 0.33 -21.32
C GLU A 439 6.85 -0.54 -22.57
N THR A 440 6.90 -1.87 -22.46
CA THR A 440 6.63 -2.82 -23.54
C THR A 440 5.22 -3.39 -23.47
N LYS A 441 4.46 -3.10 -22.39
CA LYS A 441 3.08 -3.56 -22.16
C LYS A 441 2.18 -3.51 -23.40
N ASN A 442 2.22 -2.37 -24.10
CA ASN A 442 1.34 -2.06 -25.23
C ASN A 442 1.91 -2.50 -26.60
N PHE A 443 3.06 -3.17 -26.62
CA PHE A 443 3.66 -3.65 -27.86
C PHE A 443 2.89 -4.86 -28.39
N SER A 444 2.94 -5.06 -29.71
CA SER A 444 2.38 -6.26 -30.33
C SER A 444 3.11 -7.52 -29.83
N GLN A 445 2.43 -8.66 -29.85
CA GLN A 445 3.05 -9.94 -29.47
C GLN A 445 4.24 -10.28 -30.36
N GLN A 446 4.22 -9.86 -31.64
CA GLN A 446 5.36 -9.99 -32.53
C GLN A 446 6.56 -9.16 -32.05
N ALA A 447 6.36 -7.87 -31.74
CA ALA A 447 7.42 -7.01 -31.24
C ALA A 447 8.02 -7.52 -29.92
N LYS A 448 7.16 -8.00 -29.00
CA LYS A 448 7.60 -8.63 -27.75
C LYS A 448 8.45 -9.88 -28.02
N ALA A 449 8.06 -10.73 -28.97
CA ALA A 449 8.83 -11.91 -29.34
C ALA A 449 10.19 -11.56 -29.96
N GLU A 450 10.25 -10.53 -30.81
CA GLU A 450 11.49 -10.01 -31.38
C GLU A 450 12.44 -9.49 -30.29
N ILE A 451 11.92 -8.73 -29.32
CA ILE A 451 12.70 -8.25 -28.15
C ILE A 451 13.24 -9.43 -27.33
N VAL A 452 12.41 -10.42 -27.01
CA VAL A 452 12.86 -11.61 -26.27
C VAL A 452 13.97 -12.34 -27.03
N ALA A 453 13.85 -12.50 -28.35
CA ALA A 453 14.87 -13.17 -29.15
C ALA A 453 16.22 -12.44 -29.08
N VAL A 454 16.21 -11.11 -29.30
CA VAL A 454 17.44 -10.31 -29.25
C VAL A 454 18.07 -10.29 -27.84
N LEU A 455 17.25 -10.28 -26.78
CA LEU A 455 17.77 -10.36 -25.42
C LEU A 455 18.49 -11.70 -25.17
N LEU A 456 17.92 -12.82 -25.60
CA LEU A 456 18.51 -14.14 -25.39
C LEU A 456 19.74 -14.40 -26.27
N GLU A 457 19.90 -13.65 -27.36
CA GLU A 457 21.09 -13.64 -28.22
C GLU A 457 22.18 -12.65 -27.74
N SER A 458 21.84 -11.74 -26.81
CA SER A 458 22.78 -10.74 -26.30
C SER A 458 23.70 -11.32 -25.21
N ASP A 459 25.00 -11.38 -25.49
CA ASP A 459 26.01 -11.88 -24.54
C ASP A 459 25.98 -11.12 -23.20
N ASN A 460 25.92 -9.78 -23.24
CA ASN A 460 25.88 -8.94 -22.03
C ASN A 460 24.63 -9.20 -21.19
N PHE A 461 23.48 -9.36 -21.84
CA PHE A 461 22.23 -9.68 -21.14
C PHE A 461 22.27 -11.09 -20.53
N MET A 462 22.82 -12.06 -21.25
CA MET A 462 22.95 -13.43 -20.75
C MET A 462 23.96 -13.54 -19.61
N GLU A 463 25.02 -12.73 -19.61
CA GLU A 463 25.99 -12.67 -18.50
C GLU A 463 25.36 -12.14 -17.21
N VAL A 464 24.61 -11.03 -17.28
CA VAL A 464 23.89 -10.50 -16.10
C VAL A 464 22.80 -11.47 -15.62
N CYS A 465 22.11 -12.16 -16.53
CA CYS A 465 21.17 -13.21 -16.18
C CYS A 465 21.84 -14.33 -15.39
N LYS A 466 22.98 -14.86 -15.85
CA LYS A 466 23.70 -15.93 -15.14
C LYS A 466 24.17 -15.45 -13.77
N LYS A 467 24.79 -14.27 -13.70
CA LYS A 467 25.28 -13.66 -12.45
C LYS A 467 24.20 -13.58 -11.36
N HIS A 468 22.95 -13.22 -11.71
CA HIS A 468 21.90 -12.98 -10.72
C HIS A 468 20.87 -14.10 -10.58
N LEU A 469 20.61 -14.87 -11.64
CA LEU A 469 19.53 -15.86 -11.68
C LEU A 469 20.03 -17.29 -11.53
N GLU A 470 21.27 -17.61 -11.93
CA GLU A 470 21.85 -18.95 -11.74
C GLU A 470 21.86 -19.40 -10.27
N PRO A 471 22.20 -18.53 -9.28
CA PRO A 471 22.16 -18.92 -7.86
C PRO A 471 20.76 -19.24 -7.32
N LEU A 472 19.70 -19.00 -8.10
CA LEU A 472 18.31 -19.25 -7.69
C LEU A 472 17.79 -20.63 -8.13
N LEU A 473 18.55 -21.35 -8.95
CA LEU A 473 18.19 -22.69 -9.41
C LEU A 473 18.60 -23.71 -8.34
N ASP A 474 17.61 -24.39 -7.75
CA ASP A 474 17.83 -25.41 -6.70
C ASP A 474 18.35 -26.75 -7.25
#